data_AF-A0A947CTA7-F1
#
_entry.id   AF-A0A947CTA7-F1
#
_cell.length_a   1.000
_cell.length_b   1.000
_cell.length_c   1.000
_cell.angle_alpha   90.00
_cell.angle_beta   90.00
_cell.angle_gamma   90.00
#
_symmetry.space_group_name_H-M   'P 1'
#
loop_
_entity.id
_entity.type
_entity.pdbx_description
1 polymer ?
#
loop_
_entity_poly.entity_id
_entity_poly.type
_entity_poly.pdbx_seq_one_letter_code
_entity_poly.pdbx_strand_id
1 'polypeptide(L)'
;MTTATRASTATARPATAAPAARAPPTPTAARRCAATTGFARAASSCSNPGVSPRAILAALATFAVLTLWIADVRAATRVEVYSKSGCPHCAAGKDYLGELSRKYDLEIVDYDVVESGQARARLRALAAKAEVERLVVPSFVIRGQLVVGFDRGGQSAARIEALISGEAIDDSKVDLPLWGRVDTNQMGLPLFTIVVGFVDGFNPCAMWVLLFLLSILVNFHDRKKMAVVGGTFVVISGLAYFAFMAAWLNIFLIAGVSRPLQIGLGLVAVAVGGIHVKDFFAFGKGLSLSIPDAAKPGIYARVRRVMQAEKLSTAVGAVAVLAVVVNLIELVCTAGLPAVYTQVLVNNGVEGAGYYAYLALYILVYMLDDAAMLTIAIITLSKRKLQERGGRILKLVSGAVLLVLGLLLVFKPDWLLWG
;
A
#
# COMPACT_ATOMS: atom_id res chain seq x y z
N MET A 1 -57.19 -16.16 6.86
CA MET A 1 -57.84 -14.83 6.91
C MET A 1 -57.05 -13.91 5.99
N THR A 2 -57.41 -13.86 4.71
CA THR A 2 -58.22 -12.81 4.03
C THR A 2 -57.37 -11.58 3.66
N THR A 3 -56.91 -11.47 2.40
CA THR A 3 -57.45 -10.66 1.26
C THR A 3 -57.12 -9.16 1.38
N ALA A 4 -56.83 -8.32 0.40
CA ALA A 4 -56.84 -8.30 -1.08
C ALA A 4 -56.09 -6.99 -1.49
N THR A 5 -55.20 -6.92 -2.51
CA THR A 5 -55.41 -6.66 -3.96
C THR A 5 -55.75 -5.20 -4.40
N ARG A 6 -55.00 -4.74 -5.43
CA ARG A 6 -55.23 -3.66 -6.45
C ARG A 6 -55.05 -2.18 -6.05
N ALA A 7 -54.79 -1.22 -6.95
CA ALA A 7 -54.09 -1.05 -8.24
C ALA A 7 -54.54 0.32 -8.84
N SER A 8 -53.60 1.06 -9.43
CA SER A 8 -53.74 1.92 -10.63
C SER A 8 -54.36 3.34 -10.61
N THR A 9 -53.85 4.13 -11.56
CA THR A 9 -54.27 5.42 -12.21
C THR A 9 -54.05 6.72 -11.43
N ALA A 10 -53.21 7.70 -11.84
CA ALA A 10 -52.94 8.42 -13.11
C ALA A 10 -53.93 9.56 -13.41
N THR A 11 -53.43 10.82 -13.41
CA THR A 11 -53.81 12.07 -14.16
C THR A 11 -53.34 13.30 -13.36
N ALA A 12 -52.97 14.49 -13.85
CA ALA A 12 -52.54 15.05 -15.14
C ALA A 12 -52.08 16.53 -14.90
N ARG A 13 -51.26 17.03 -15.84
CA ARG A 13 -50.69 18.38 -16.17
C ARG A 13 -51.52 19.66 -15.89
N PRO A 14 -50.93 20.89 -15.90
CA PRO A 14 -50.37 21.63 -17.09
C PRO A 14 -48.98 22.27 -16.86
N ALA A 15 -48.05 22.43 -17.81
CA ALA A 15 -48.00 23.16 -19.10
C ALA A 15 -47.91 24.69 -18.98
N THR A 16 -46.68 25.22 -19.07
CA THR A 16 -46.38 26.64 -19.39
C THR A 16 -45.15 26.73 -20.30
N ALA A 17 -45.14 27.80 -21.10
CA ALA A 17 -44.57 27.89 -22.45
C ALA A 17 -43.13 28.43 -22.54
N ALA A 18 -42.59 28.29 -23.76
CA ALA A 18 -41.24 28.64 -24.24
C ALA A 18 -40.86 30.14 -24.18
N PRO A 19 -39.58 30.45 -24.47
CA PRO A 19 -39.36 31.30 -25.64
C PRO A 19 -38.23 30.85 -26.59
N ALA A 20 -38.59 30.88 -27.87
CA ALA A 20 -37.89 31.38 -29.06
C ALA A 20 -36.37 31.16 -29.25
N ALA A 21 -36.09 30.40 -30.32
CA ALA A 21 -34.81 30.27 -31.01
C ALA A 21 -34.30 31.58 -31.61
N ARG A 22 -32.97 31.81 -31.56
CA ARG A 22 -32.25 32.73 -32.45
C ARG A 22 -31.54 31.92 -33.53
N ALA A 23 -32.01 32.10 -34.76
CA ALA A 23 -31.38 31.66 -36.00
C ALA A 23 -30.32 32.69 -36.47
N PRO A 24 -29.39 32.30 -37.38
CA PRO A 24 -28.19 33.07 -37.72
C PRO A 24 -28.47 34.21 -38.74
N PRO A 25 -27.57 35.20 -38.88
CA PRO A 25 -27.74 36.26 -39.86
C PRO A 25 -27.48 35.75 -41.29
N THR A 26 -28.48 35.90 -42.15
CA THR A 26 -28.35 35.80 -43.62
C THR A 26 -27.79 37.10 -44.22
N PRO A 27 -27.11 37.02 -45.38
CA PRO A 27 -26.43 38.16 -46.00
C PRO A 27 -27.38 39.03 -46.82
N THR A 28 -27.42 40.33 -46.54
CA THR A 28 -28.04 41.35 -47.40
C THR A 28 -26.98 42.08 -48.20
N ALA A 29 -26.78 41.66 -49.45
CA ALA A 29 -26.28 42.54 -50.51
C ALA A 29 -27.41 42.70 -51.54
N ALA A 30 -28.11 43.83 -51.43
CA ALA A 30 -29.24 44.18 -52.25
C ALA A 30 -28.81 44.45 -53.70
N ARG A 31 -29.31 43.65 -54.64
CA ARG A 31 -29.53 44.08 -56.02
C ARG A 31 -30.76 45.00 -56.03
N ARG A 32 -30.55 46.29 -56.30
CA ARG A 32 -31.61 47.18 -56.81
C ARG A 32 -31.38 47.39 -58.30
N CYS A 33 -32.19 46.71 -59.12
CA CYS A 33 -32.50 47.17 -60.47
C CYS A 33 -33.69 48.12 -60.35
N ALA A 34 -33.47 49.40 -60.64
CA ALA A 34 -34.53 50.34 -60.95
C ALA A 34 -34.57 50.47 -62.48
N ALA A 35 -35.73 50.16 -63.06
CA ALA A 35 -36.02 50.37 -64.47
C ALA A 35 -36.58 51.78 -64.64
N THR A 36 -35.94 52.62 -65.46
CA THR A 36 -36.59 53.74 -66.15
C THR A 36 -35.82 54.11 -67.43
N THR A 37 -36.54 53.97 -68.55
CA THR A 37 -36.51 54.79 -69.79
C THR A 37 -35.26 54.84 -70.67
N GLY A 38 -35.41 54.43 -71.94
CA GLY A 38 -34.73 55.09 -73.07
C GLY A 38 -33.95 54.19 -74.05
N PHE A 39 -34.59 53.85 -75.17
CA PHE A 39 -34.07 53.68 -76.54
C PHE A 39 -32.57 53.30 -76.80
N ALA A 40 -32.44 52.25 -77.63
CA ALA A 40 -31.49 52.07 -78.74
C ALA A 40 -30.11 51.38 -78.53
N ARG A 41 -29.95 50.27 -79.28
CA ARG A 41 -28.74 49.73 -79.96
C ARG A 41 -27.45 49.53 -79.15
N ALA A 42 -26.99 48.28 -79.09
CA ALA A 42 -25.90 47.74 -79.93
C ALA A 42 -25.25 46.49 -79.29
N ALA A 43 -24.96 45.50 -80.11
CA ALA A 43 -24.36 44.22 -79.75
C ALA A 43 -22.88 44.36 -79.37
N SER A 44 -22.39 43.51 -78.45
CA SER A 44 -21.02 42.95 -78.54
C SER A 44 -20.74 41.86 -77.49
N SER A 45 -20.24 40.73 -78.00
CA SER A 45 -19.15 39.89 -77.47
C SER A 45 -19.25 39.27 -76.06
N CYS A 46 -19.43 37.94 -75.99
CA CYS A 46 -19.02 37.12 -74.84
C CYS A 46 -17.76 36.32 -75.22
N SER A 47 -16.61 36.76 -74.71
CA SER A 47 -15.35 36.00 -74.68
C SER A 47 -15.19 35.30 -73.32
N ASN A 48 -14.80 34.02 -73.35
CA ASN A 48 -14.52 33.17 -72.18
C ASN A 48 -13.48 33.81 -71.23
N PRO A 49 -13.68 33.86 -69.90
CA PRO A 49 -12.66 34.38 -69.00
C PRO A 49 -11.56 33.32 -68.79
N GLY A 50 -10.34 33.66 -69.20
CA GLY A 50 -9.14 32.91 -68.87
C GLY A 50 -8.92 32.87 -67.35
N VAL A 51 -8.54 31.69 -66.85
CA VAL A 51 -8.23 31.45 -65.45
C VAL A 51 -7.05 32.34 -65.03
N SER A 52 -7.29 33.25 -64.09
CA SER A 52 -6.24 34.15 -63.61
C SER A 52 -5.14 33.39 -62.84
N PRO A 53 -3.86 33.79 -62.93
CA PRO A 53 -2.76 33.16 -62.17
C PRO A 53 -2.99 33.13 -60.65
N ARG A 54 -3.77 34.09 -60.14
CA ARG A 54 -4.19 34.17 -58.73
C ARG A 54 -5.15 33.05 -58.32
N ALA A 55 -6.00 32.58 -59.23
CA ALA A 55 -6.91 31.46 -58.96
C ALA A 55 -6.17 30.12 -58.86
N ILE A 56 -5.09 29.94 -59.65
CA ILE A 56 -4.23 28.75 -59.59
C ILE A 56 -3.40 28.75 -58.30
N LEU A 57 -2.85 29.90 -57.91
CA LEU A 57 -2.14 30.04 -56.63
C LEU A 57 -3.06 29.82 -55.42
N ALA A 58 -4.30 30.32 -55.49
CA ALA A 58 -5.28 30.09 -54.43
C ALA A 58 -5.66 28.61 -54.34
N ALA A 59 -5.88 27.93 -55.46
CA ALA A 59 -6.19 26.50 -55.51
C ALA A 59 -5.03 25.63 -54.97
N LEU A 60 -3.79 25.94 -55.33
CA LEU A 60 -2.59 25.26 -54.82
C LEU A 60 -2.37 25.53 -53.33
N ALA A 61 -2.63 26.75 -52.85
CA ALA A 61 -2.55 27.09 -51.43
C ALA A 61 -3.63 26.35 -50.62
N THR A 62 -4.87 26.26 -51.13
CA THR A 62 -5.92 25.46 -50.50
C THR A 62 -5.61 23.97 -50.53
N PHE A 63 -5.01 23.45 -51.61
CA PHE A 63 -4.59 22.04 -51.67
C PHE A 63 -3.45 21.76 -50.69
N ALA A 64 -2.48 22.66 -50.56
CA ALA A 64 -1.39 22.57 -49.58
C ALA A 64 -1.91 22.62 -48.13
N VAL A 65 -2.86 23.51 -47.83
CA VAL A 65 -3.52 23.59 -46.51
C VAL A 65 -4.35 22.34 -46.25
N LEU A 66 -5.05 21.79 -47.26
CA LEU A 66 -5.79 20.53 -47.13
C LEU A 66 -4.86 19.33 -46.88
N THR A 67 -3.69 19.28 -47.53
CA THR A 67 -2.68 18.23 -47.30
C THR A 67 -2.00 18.35 -45.93
N LEU A 68 -1.84 19.58 -45.40
CA LEU A 68 -1.37 19.82 -44.03
C LEU A 68 -2.41 19.45 -42.96
N TRP A 69 -3.71 19.46 -43.30
CA TRP A 69 -4.79 19.04 -42.41
C TRP A 69 -5.01 17.52 -42.35
N ILE A 70 -4.55 16.75 -43.34
CA ILE A 70 -4.76 15.29 -43.41
C ILE A 70 -3.60 14.49 -42.78
N ALA A 71 -2.48 15.15 -42.44
CA ALA A 71 -1.32 14.49 -41.84
C ALA A 71 -1.33 14.55 -40.29
N ASP A 72 -2.46 14.25 -39.64
CA ASP A 72 -2.41 13.78 -38.25
C ASP A 72 -2.26 12.25 -38.28
N VAL A 73 -1.09 11.81 -38.72
CA VAL A 73 -0.68 10.41 -38.54
C VAL A 73 -0.41 10.28 -37.05
N ARG A 74 -1.38 9.76 -36.30
CA ARG A 74 -1.12 9.23 -34.95
C ARG A 74 -0.04 8.17 -35.10
N ALA A 75 1.20 8.53 -34.78
CA ALA A 75 2.27 7.56 -34.71
C ALA A 75 1.91 6.52 -33.64
N ALA A 76 2.02 5.23 -33.98
CA ALA A 76 1.80 4.15 -33.04
C ALA A 76 2.64 4.39 -31.78
N THR A 77 2.05 4.17 -30.60
CA THR A 77 2.80 4.31 -29.35
C THR A 77 3.79 3.17 -29.25
N ARG A 78 5.08 3.50 -29.36
CA ARG A 78 6.15 2.51 -29.24
C ARG A 78 6.32 2.07 -27.79
N VAL A 79 6.31 0.75 -27.60
CA VAL A 79 6.52 0.07 -26.32
C VAL A 79 7.74 -0.82 -26.44
N GLU A 80 8.83 -0.47 -25.78
CA GLU A 80 10.03 -1.33 -25.72
C GLU A 80 9.91 -2.27 -24.52
N VAL A 81 10.00 -3.58 -24.76
CA VAL A 81 9.94 -4.61 -23.73
C VAL A 81 11.31 -5.24 -23.58
N TYR A 82 11.90 -5.17 -22.41
CA TYR A 82 13.14 -5.87 -22.09
C TYR A 82 12.80 -7.16 -21.36
N SER A 83 13.04 -8.30 -22.01
CA SER A 83 12.61 -9.62 -21.54
C SER A 83 13.73 -10.65 -21.56
N LYS A 84 13.44 -11.85 -21.08
CA LYS A 84 14.34 -13.02 -21.11
C LYS A 84 13.52 -14.29 -21.39
N SER A 85 14.08 -15.19 -22.18
CA SER A 85 13.53 -16.55 -22.37
C SER A 85 13.29 -17.31 -21.04
N GLY A 86 12.11 -17.93 -20.92
CA GLY A 86 11.72 -18.71 -19.73
C GLY A 86 11.25 -17.89 -18.53
N CYS A 87 10.99 -16.58 -18.69
CA CYS A 87 10.49 -15.69 -17.64
C CYS A 87 8.94 -15.65 -17.61
N PRO A 88 8.27 -16.15 -16.54
CA PRO A 88 6.81 -16.18 -16.46
C PRO A 88 6.16 -14.79 -16.50
N HIS A 89 6.74 -13.81 -15.77
CA HIS A 89 6.25 -12.43 -15.76
C HIS A 89 6.40 -11.75 -17.12
N CYS A 90 7.42 -12.13 -17.89
CA CYS A 90 7.65 -11.60 -19.22
C CYS A 90 6.59 -12.10 -20.22
N ALA A 91 6.18 -13.37 -20.10
CA ALA A 91 5.07 -13.91 -20.88
C ALA A 91 3.76 -13.18 -20.52
N ALA A 92 3.45 -13.08 -19.22
CA ALA A 92 2.24 -12.41 -18.76
C ALA A 92 2.15 -10.93 -19.21
N GLY A 93 3.28 -10.22 -19.21
CA GLY A 93 3.36 -8.84 -19.69
C GLY A 93 3.17 -8.70 -21.20
N LYS A 94 3.75 -9.62 -21.99
CA LYS A 94 3.54 -9.66 -23.44
C LYS A 94 2.09 -9.99 -23.79
N ASP A 95 1.47 -10.92 -23.06
CA ASP A 95 0.05 -11.24 -23.24
C ASP A 95 -0.83 -10.01 -22.98
N TYR A 96 -0.55 -9.26 -21.91
CA TYR A 96 -1.27 -8.03 -21.59
C TYR A 96 -1.09 -6.92 -22.64
N LEU A 97 0.13 -6.73 -23.15
CA LEU A 97 0.36 -5.81 -24.27
C LEU A 97 -0.38 -6.25 -25.54
N GLY A 98 -0.54 -7.55 -25.77
CA GLY A 98 -1.35 -8.11 -26.85
C GLY A 98 -2.87 -7.93 -26.67
N GLU A 99 -3.34 -7.76 -25.43
CA GLU A 99 -4.71 -7.32 -25.14
C GLU A 99 -4.85 -5.81 -25.45
N LEU A 100 -3.88 -5.00 -25.02
CA LEU A 100 -3.87 -3.55 -25.21
C LEU A 100 -3.70 -3.13 -26.68
N SER A 101 -2.97 -3.89 -27.50
CA SER A 101 -2.82 -3.63 -28.93
C SER A 101 -4.13 -3.74 -29.72
N ARG A 102 -5.17 -4.35 -29.13
CA ARG A 102 -6.53 -4.35 -29.71
C ARG A 102 -7.29 -3.05 -29.44
N LYS A 103 -6.88 -2.30 -28.41
CA LYS A 103 -7.53 -1.08 -27.92
C LYS A 103 -6.76 0.19 -28.33
N TYR A 104 -5.44 0.10 -28.43
CA TYR A 104 -4.54 1.20 -28.77
C TYR A 104 -3.64 0.81 -29.94
N ASP A 105 -3.22 1.80 -30.73
CA ASP A 105 -2.24 1.60 -31.80
C ASP A 105 -0.83 1.54 -31.22
N LEU A 106 -0.26 0.33 -31.15
CA LEU A 106 0.99 0.04 -30.43
C LEU A 106 2.03 -0.60 -31.34
N GLU A 107 3.27 -0.10 -31.26
CA GLU A 107 4.45 -0.75 -31.83
C GLU A 107 5.23 -1.43 -30.69
N ILE A 108 5.06 -2.74 -30.53
CA ILE A 108 5.72 -3.51 -29.46
C ILE A 108 7.06 -4.04 -29.98
N VAL A 109 8.16 -3.63 -29.36
CA VAL A 109 9.52 -4.07 -29.70
C VAL A 109 10.10 -4.83 -28.52
N ASP A 110 10.35 -6.13 -28.69
CA ASP A 110 10.92 -6.98 -27.66
C ASP A 110 12.44 -7.09 -27.80
N TYR A 111 13.15 -6.87 -26.69
CA TYR A 111 14.59 -6.95 -26.57
C TYR A 111 14.96 -8.03 -25.55
N ASP A 112 15.45 -9.17 -26.03
CA ASP A 112 15.99 -10.19 -25.13
C ASP A 112 17.34 -9.72 -24.55
N VAL A 113 17.36 -9.56 -23.22
CA VAL A 113 18.55 -9.06 -22.51
C VAL A 113 19.62 -10.14 -22.37
N VAL A 114 19.30 -11.42 -22.49
CA VAL A 114 20.32 -12.48 -22.46
C VAL A 114 21.06 -12.51 -23.79
N GLU A 115 20.32 -12.50 -24.89
CA GLU A 115 20.87 -12.61 -26.24
C GLU A 115 21.56 -11.32 -26.71
N SER A 116 21.01 -10.15 -26.36
CA SER A 116 21.56 -8.85 -26.79
C SER A 116 22.33 -8.14 -25.68
N GLY A 117 23.65 -8.05 -25.85
CA GLY A 117 24.52 -7.22 -25.00
C GLY A 117 24.17 -5.73 -25.06
N GLN A 118 23.72 -5.25 -26.22
CA GLN A 118 23.30 -3.86 -26.42
C GLN A 118 22.01 -3.55 -25.67
N ALA A 119 21.03 -4.47 -25.69
CA ALA A 119 19.79 -4.34 -24.93
C ALA A 119 20.06 -4.25 -23.42
N ARG A 120 20.96 -5.09 -22.89
CA ARG A 120 21.42 -5.00 -21.50
C ARG A 120 22.03 -3.67 -21.16
N ALA A 121 22.95 -3.18 -21.99
CA ALA A 121 23.64 -1.91 -21.75
C ALA A 121 22.63 -0.74 -21.73
N ARG A 122 21.66 -0.75 -22.66
CA ARG A 122 20.61 0.26 -22.72
C ARG A 122 19.68 0.20 -21.51
N LEU A 123 19.24 -0.99 -21.10
CA LEU A 123 18.42 -1.15 -19.90
C LEU A 123 19.14 -0.67 -18.64
N ARG A 124 20.45 -0.94 -18.51
CA ARG A 124 21.26 -0.41 -17.39
C ARG A 124 21.32 1.12 -17.39
N ALA A 125 21.50 1.73 -18.55
CA ALA A 125 21.53 3.18 -18.66
C ALA A 125 20.18 3.82 -18.31
N LEU A 126 19.07 3.18 -18.70
CA LEU A 126 17.71 3.61 -18.35
C LEU A 126 17.42 3.43 -16.86
N ALA A 127 17.80 2.29 -16.28
CA ALA A 127 17.65 2.02 -14.85
C ALA A 127 18.44 3.03 -14.01
N ALA A 128 19.68 3.35 -14.41
CA ALA A 128 20.50 4.36 -13.72
C ALA A 128 19.88 5.77 -13.78
N LYS A 129 19.25 6.14 -14.90
CA LYS A 129 18.54 7.44 -15.02
C LYS A 129 17.25 7.49 -14.21
N ALA A 130 16.61 6.34 -14.00
CA ALA A 130 15.39 6.21 -13.22
C ALA A 130 15.65 5.93 -11.72
N GLU A 131 16.91 6.01 -11.27
CA GLU A 131 17.33 5.69 -9.89
C GLU A 131 16.93 4.28 -9.43
N VAL A 132 16.83 3.33 -10.37
CA VAL A 132 16.51 1.94 -10.10
C VAL A 132 17.81 1.15 -9.91
N GLU A 133 18.09 0.72 -8.67
CA GLU A 133 19.31 -0.02 -8.34
C GLU A 133 19.33 -1.45 -8.89
N ARG A 134 18.15 -2.08 -9.07
CA ARG A 134 18.04 -3.49 -9.48
C ARG A 134 17.40 -3.64 -10.86
N LEU A 135 18.16 -4.20 -11.80
CA LEU A 135 17.62 -4.60 -13.10
C LEU A 135 16.73 -5.83 -12.96
N VAL A 136 15.45 -5.69 -13.28
CA VAL A 136 14.46 -6.77 -13.26
C VAL A 136 13.79 -6.87 -14.63
N VAL A 137 13.51 -8.10 -15.08
CA VAL A 137 12.71 -8.37 -16.29
C VAL A 137 11.34 -8.95 -15.91
N PRO A 138 10.25 -8.60 -16.61
CA PRO A 138 10.22 -7.66 -17.74
C PRO A 138 10.38 -6.21 -17.28
N SER A 139 10.94 -5.37 -18.15
CA SER A 139 10.92 -3.90 -18.00
C SER A 139 10.35 -3.28 -19.27
N PHE A 140 9.56 -2.22 -19.15
CA PHE A 140 8.86 -1.57 -20.25
C PHE A 140 9.32 -0.12 -20.37
N VAL A 141 9.56 0.35 -21.59
CA VAL A 141 9.81 1.76 -21.87
C VAL A 141 8.71 2.29 -22.77
N ILE A 142 7.96 3.26 -22.26
CA ILE A 142 6.80 3.85 -22.93
C ILE A 142 6.92 5.36 -22.78
N ARG A 143 6.96 6.09 -23.90
CA ARG A 143 7.15 7.56 -23.93
C ARG A 143 8.38 8.03 -23.11
N GLY A 144 9.45 7.22 -23.10
CA GLY A 144 10.68 7.52 -22.36
C GLY A 144 10.61 7.25 -20.85
N GLN A 145 9.48 6.79 -20.32
CA GLN A 145 9.37 6.36 -18.92
C GLN A 145 9.64 4.86 -18.79
N LEU A 146 10.41 4.47 -17.77
CA LEU A 146 10.74 3.08 -17.45
C LEU A 146 9.75 2.55 -16.41
N VAL A 147 9.07 1.44 -16.72
CA VAL A 147 8.25 0.66 -15.79
C VAL A 147 8.94 -0.68 -15.55
N VAL A 148 9.17 -1.04 -14.30
CA VAL A 148 9.94 -2.23 -13.92
C VAL A 148 9.01 -3.30 -13.36
N GLY A 149 9.14 -4.53 -13.85
CA GLY A 149 8.30 -5.66 -13.44
C GLY A 149 6.93 -5.66 -14.13
N PHE A 150 6.20 -6.76 -13.93
CA PHE A 150 4.81 -6.88 -14.39
C PHE A 150 3.96 -7.68 -13.40
N ASP A 151 2.82 -7.08 -13.03
CA ASP A 151 1.78 -7.64 -12.19
C ASP A 151 0.41 -7.40 -12.84
N ARG A 152 -0.30 -8.48 -13.16
CA ARG A 152 -1.60 -8.42 -13.84
C ARG A 152 -2.66 -7.95 -12.84
N GLY A 153 -3.27 -6.79 -13.11
CA GLY A 153 -4.34 -6.23 -12.29
C GLY A 153 -3.88 -5.35 -11.13
N GLY A 154 -2.58 -5.06 -10.99
CA GLY A 154 -2.10 -4.07 -10.03
C GLY A 154 -1.34 -2.91 -10.70
N GLN A 155 -0.36 -2.37 -10.01
CA GLN A 155 0.17 -1.02 -10.27
C GLN A 155 0.94 -0.93 -11.59
N SER A 156 1.73 -1.94 -11.96
CA SER A 156 2.51 -1.88 -13.21
C SER A 156 1.59 -1.96 -14.44
N ALA A 157 0.54 -2.79 -14.41
CA ALA A 157 -0.43 -2.89 -15.51
C ALA A 157 -1.23 -1.59 -15.70
N ALA A 158 -1.65 -0.96 -14.61
CA ALA A 158 -2.33 0.34 -14.64
C ALA A 158 -1.42 1.45 -15.17
N ARG A 159 -0.16 1.50 -14.72
CA ARG A 159 0.83 2.49 -15.17
C ARG A 159 1.18 2.32 -16.65
N ILE A 160 1.31 1.08 -17.13
CA ILE A 160 1.53 0.77 -18.56
C ILE A 160 0.36 1.28 -19.40
N GLU A 161 -0.88 1.00 -19.01
CA GLU A 161 -2.05 1.45 -19.77
C GLU A 161 -2.18 2.97 -19.76
N ALA A 162 -1.93 3.64 -18.64
CA ALA A 162 -1.98 5.10 -18.54
C ALA A 162 -0.89 5.80 -19.39
N LEU A 163 0.33 5.24 -19.43
CA LEU A 163 1.39 5.74 -20.33
C LEU A 163 1.06 5.55 -21.81
N ILE A 164 0.33 4.47 -22.13
CA ILE A 164 -0.16 4.18 -23.48
C ILE A 164 -1.29 5.13 -23.86
N SER A 165 -2.28 5.32 -22.99
CA SER A 165 -3.45 6.18 -23.21
C SER A 165 -3.05 7.66 -23.29
N GLY A 166 -1.89 8.03 -22.74
CA GLY A 166 -1.38 9.38 -22.72
C GLY A 166 -2.04 10.27 -21.67
N GLU A 167 -2.66 9.64 -20.67
CA GLU A 167 -3.12 10.32 -19.47
C GLU A 167 -1.90 10.85 -18.71
N ALA A 168 -1.94 12.11 -18.28
CA ALA A 168 -0.84 12.70 -17.54
C ALA A 168 -0.70 11.95 -16.20
N ILE A 169 0.34 11.13 -16.10
CA ILE A 169 0.82 10.63 -14.81
C ILE A 169 1.40 11.86 -14.10
N ASP A 170 0.58 12.57 -13.34
CA ASP A 170 1.09 13.45 -12.30
C ASP A 170 1.87 12.52 -11.37
N ASP A 171 3.20 12.66 -11.35
CA ASP A 171 4.12 11.86 -10.55
C ASP A 171 4.01 12.34 -9.12
N SER A 172 2.79 12.27 -8.57
CA SER A 172 2.39 12.08 -7.19
C SER A 172 3.38 12.58 -6.13
N LYS A 173 4.00 13.74 -6.24
CA LYS A 173 4.98 14.23 -5.25
C LYS A 173 4.41 15.50 -4.65
N VAL A 174 3.77 15.35 -3.51
CA VAL A 174 3.28 16.48 -2.73
C VAL A 174 4.44 16.99 -1.89
N ASP A 175 4.92 18.19 -2.18
CA ASP A 175 5.93 18.86 -1.36
C ASP A 175 5.28 19.34 -0.06
N LEU A 176 5.60 18.68 1.05
CA LEU A 176 5.19 19.08 2.40
C LEU A 176 6.32 19.89 3.04
N PRO A 177 6.05 21.10 3.56
CA PRO A 177 7.08 22.04 4.03
C PRO A 177 7.94 21.54 5.22
N LEU A 178 7.57 20.43 5.85
CA LEU A 178 8.31 19.79 6.95
C LEU A 178 8.82 18.38 6.64
N TRP A 179 8.27 17.70 5.62
CA TRP A 179 8.54 16.28 5.34
C TRP A 179 9.13 16.02 3.94
N GLY A 180 9.35 17.09 3.15
CA GLY A 180 9.88 16.97 1.78
C GLY A 180 8.84 16.42 0.80
N ARG A 181 9.33 15.93 -0.35
CA ARG A 181 8.48 15.35 -1.40
C ARG A 181 7.93 14.01 -0.93
N VAL A 182 6.61 13.93 -0.72
CA VAL A 182 5.92 12.70 -0.31
C VAL A 182 5.11 12.15 -1.47
N ASP A 183 5.33 10.87 -1.77
CA ASP A 183 4.68 10.20 -2.89
C ASP A 183 3.20 9.87 -2.58
N THR A 184 2.22 10.42 -3.31
CA THR A 184 0.78 10.17 -3.11
C THR A 184 0.40 8.70 -3.32
N ASN A 185 1.22 7.92 -4.04
CA ASN A 185 1.04 6.47 -4.18
C ASN A 185 1.28 5.70 -2.87
N GLN A 186 1.98 6.32 -1.91
CA GLN A 186 2.26 5.72 -0.61
C GLN A 186 1.18 6.01 0.44
N MET A 187 0.05 6.64 0.10
CA MET A 187 -1.04 6.88 1.07
C MET A 187 -1.59 5.59 1.70
N GLY A 188 -1.42 4.44 1.04
CA GLY A 188 -1.72 3.13 1.60
C GLY A 188 -0.74 2.67 2.69
N LEU A 189 0.53 3.12 2.67
CA LEU A 189 1.54 2.69 3.63
C LEU A 189 1.23 3.11 5.07
N PRO A 190 0.86 4.38 5.38
CA PRO A 190 0.51 4.75 6.75
C PRO A 190 -0.64 3.92 7.31
N LEU A 191 -1.67 3.66 6.50
CA LEU A 191 -2.79 2.81 6.90
C LEU A 191 -2.33 1.36 7.13
N PHE A 192 -1.51 0.82 6.23
CA PHE A 192 -0.93 -0.51 6.38
C PHE A 192 -0.07 -0.60 7.66
N THR A 193 0.78 0.38 7.94
CA THR A 193 1.57 0.48 9.18
C THR A 193 0.68 0.45 10.41
N ILE A 194 -0.41 1.23 10.41
CA ILE A 194 -1.36 1.27 11.54
C ILE A 194 -2.01 -0.10 11.73
N VAL A 195 -2.49 -0.72 10.66
CA VAL A 195 -3.16 -2.03 10.76
C VAL A 195 -2.19 -3.10 11.26
N VAL A 196 -1.00 -3.20 10.68
CA VAL A 196 -0.03 -4.22 11.07
C VAL A 196 0.48 -3.98 12.49
N GLY A 197 0.83 -2.74 12.84
CA GLY A 197 1.26 -2.38 14.19
C GLY A 197 0.18 -2.68 15.23
N PHE A 198 -1.09 -2.40 14.93
CA PHE A 198 -2.20 -2.72 15.82
C PHE A 198 -2.38 -4.23 16.00
N VAL A 199 -2.28 -5.01 14.91
CA VAL A 199 -2.37 -6.48 14.97
C VAL A 199 -1.22 -7.07 15.78
N ASP A 200 -0.01 -6.53 15.66
CA ASP A 200 1.15 -6.94 16.47
C ASP A 200 0.98 -6.55 17.95
N GLY A 201 0.39 -5.38 18.26
CA GLY A 201 0.15 -4.95 19.65
C GLY A 201 -0.74 -5.92 20.43
N PHE A 202 -1.77 -6.46 19.78
CA PHE A 202 -2.66 -7.48 20.36
C PHE A 202 -2.04 -8.89 20.47
N ASN A 203 -0.72 -8.98 20.69
CA ASN A 203 0.02 -10.20 20.90
C ASN A 203 -0.23 -10.76 22.32
N PRO A 204 -0.59 -12.04 22.47
CA PRO A 204 -0.78 -12.66 23.80
C PRO A 204 0.43 -12.53 24.73
N CYS A 205 1.66 -12.55 24.19
CA CYS A 205 2.88 -12.66 24.97
C CYS A 205 3.08 -11.39 25.81
N ALA A 206 2.95 -10.22 25.19
CA ALA A 206 2.99 -8.92 25.86
C ALA A 206 1.84 -8.76 26.86
N MET A 207 0.60 -9.03 26.41
CA MET A 207 -0.59 -8.83 27.24
C MET A 207 -0.54 -9.60 28.57
N TRP A 208 -0.07 -10.85 28.58
CA TRP A 208 0.02 -11.65 29.81
C TRP A 208 1.05 -11.12 30.81
N VAL A 209 2.19 -10.67 30.30
CA VAL A 209 3.24 -10.07 31.13
C VAL A 209 2.77 -8.74 31.70
N LEU A 210 2.16 -7.89 30.86
CA LEU A 210 1.61 -6.62 31.29
C LEU A 210 0.54 -6.83 32.37
N LEU A 211 -0.40 -7.75 32.16
CA LEU A 211 -1.41 -8.10 33.16
C LEU A 211 -0.83 -8.56 34.49
N PHE A 212 0.21 -9.39 34.43
CA PHE A 212 0.91 -9.83 35.63
C PHE A 212 1.55 -8.65 36.36
N LEU A 213 2.27 -7.78 35.64
CA LEU A 213 2.88 -6.56 36.17
C LEU A 213 1.83 -5.65 36.81
N LEU A 214 0.73 -5.37 36.10
CA LEU A 214 -0.39 -4.56 36.56
C LEU A 214 -1.02 -5.14 37.84
N SER A 215 -1.19 -6.46 37.92
CA SER A 215 -1.76 -7.12 39.10
C SER A 215 -0.94 -6.92 40.37
N ILE A 216 0.38 -6.74 40.22
CA ILE A 216 1.28 -6.44 41.34
C ILE A 216 1.25 -4.93 41.63
N LEU A 217 1.29 -4.10 40.58
CA LEU A 217 1.31 -2.65 40.68
C LEU A 217 0.06 -2.08 41.38
N VAL A 218 -1.13 -2.61 41.08
CA VAL A 218 -2.40 -2.19 41.70
C VAL A 218 -2.40 -2.39 43.22
N ASN A 219 -1.66 -3.36 43.75
CA ASN A 219 -1.61 -3.59 45.20
C ASN A 219 -0.87 -2.50 45.98
N PHE A 220 -0.08 -1.66 45.32
CA PHE A 220 0.59 -0.53 45.97
C PHE A 220 -0.35 0.65 46.24
N HIS A 221 -1.53 0.70 45.61
CA HIS A 221 -2.52 1.79 45.72
C HIS A 221 -1.96 3.21 45.47
N ASP A 222 -0.78 3.33 44.84
CA ASP A 222 -0.13 4.59 44.51
C ASP A 222 -0.10 4.78 42.98
N ARG A 223 -0.98 5.67 42.49
CA ARG A 223 -1.12 5.98 41.06
C ARG A 223 0.16 6.53 40.44
N LYS A 224 0.95 7.32 41.18
CA LYS A 224 2.20 7.90 40.67
C LYS A 224 3.24 6.81 40.48
N LYS A 225 3.39 5.92 41.48
CA LYS A 225 4.30 4.78 41.39
C LYS A 225 3.88 3.83 40.26
N MET A 226 2.58 3.58 40.09
CA MET A 226 2.06 2.78 38.97
C MET A 226 2.39 3.42 37.62
N ALA A 227 2.16 4.73 37.46
CA ALA A 227 2.46 5.44 36.22
C ALA A 227 3.94 5.43 35.87
N VAL A 228 4.82 5.64 36.86
CA VAL A 228 6.28 5.62 36.63
C VAL A 228 6.75 4.21 36.28
N VAL A 229 6.38 3.20 37.06
CA VAL A 229 6.89 1.83 36.86
C VAL A 229 6.28 1.20 35.62
N GLY A 230 4.95 1.27 35.47
CA GLY A 230 4.26 0.76 34.28
C GLY A 230 4.60 1.56 33.02
N GLY A 231 4.72 2.88 33.11
CA GLY A 231 5.14 3.71 31.98
C GLY A 231 6.56 3.41 31.54
N THR A 232 7.47 3.12 32.48
CA THR A 232 8.82 2.64 32.15
C THR A 232 8.75 1.33 31.37
N PHE A 233 7.91 0.38 31.78
CA PHE A 233 7.73 -0.87 31.05
C PHE A 233 7.34 -0.63 29.59
N VAL A 234 6.30 0.19 29.36
CA VAL A 234 5.80 0.49 28.01
C VAL A 234 6.85 1.21 27.17
N VAL A 235 7.47 2.26 27.71
CA VAL A 235 8.48 3.04 26.98
C VAL A 235 9.71 2.21 26.63
N ILE A 236 10.26 1.46 27.60
CA ILE A 236 11.43 0.61 27.35
C ILE A 236 11.07 -0.53 26.40
N SER A 237 9.86 -1.07 26.48
CA SER A 237 9.40 -2.10 25.53
C SER A 237 9.35 -1.56 24.10
N GLY A 238 8.72 -0.40 23.89
CA GLY A 238 8.67 0.24 22.57
C GLY A 238 10.07 0.58 22.04
N LEU A 239 10.97 1.11 22.88
CA LEU A 239 12.35 1.41 22.48
C LEU A 239 13.15 0.15 22.15
N ALA A 240 13.01 -0.91 22.95
CA ALA A 240 13.68 -2.18 22.69
C ALA A 240 13.18 -2.78 21.37
N TYR A 241 11.87 -2.84 21.15
CA TYR A 241 11.29 -3.38 19.92
C TYR A 241 11.66 -2.53 18.69
N PHE A 242 11.65 -1.20 18.81
CA PHE A 242 12.17 -0.29 17.77
C PHE A 242 13.63 -0.58 17.46
N ALA A 243 14.48 -0.68 18.48
CA ALA A 243 15.90 -0.96 18.32
C ALA A 243 16.12 -2.33 17.66
N PHE A 244 15.31 -3.34 17.99
CA PHE A 244 15.34 -4.63 17.31
C PHE A 244 14.91 -4.50 15.84
N MET A 245 13.76 -3.89 15.53
CA MET A 245 13.34 -3.69 14.14
C MET A 245 14.37 -2.91 13.32
N ALA A 246 15.02 -1.91 13.94
CA ALA A 246 16.09 -1.13 13.30
C ALA A 246 17.39 -1.94 13.11
N ALA A 247 17.86 -2.67 14.14
CA ALA A 247 19.14 -3.36 14.11
C ALA A 247 19.08 -4.71 13.37
N TRP A 248 18.02 -5.48 13.62
CA TRP A 248 17.82 -6.82 13.08
C TRP A 248 17.62 -6.81 11.57
N LEU A 249 17.05 -5.73 11.00
CA LEU A 249 16.85 -5.65 9.56
C LEU A 249 18.11 -5.37 8.76
N ASN A 250 19.09 -4.65 9.32
CA ASN A 250 20.36 -4.47 8.65
C ASN A 250 21.06 -5.83 8.44
N ILE A 251 20.89 -6.76 9.38
CA ILE A 251 21.42 -8.12 9.27
C ILE A 251 20.68 -8.91 8.18
N PHE A 252 19.35 -8.83 8.09
CA PHE A 252 18.60 -9.52 7.03
C PHE A 252 18.77 -8.92 5.63
N LEU A 253 18.98 -7.61 5.51
CA LEU A 253 19.31 -6.96 4.24
C LEU A 253 20.68 -7.39 3.70
N ILE A 254 21.64 -7.69 4.59
CA ILE A 254 23.00 -8.14 4.23
C ILE A 254 23.07 -9.66 4.06
N ALA A 255 22.44 -10.43 4.95
CA ALA A 255 22.53 -11.89 4.97
C ALA A 255 21.50 -12.58 4.07
N GLY A 256 20.43 -11.87 3.69
CA GLY A 256 19.24 -12.46 3.08
C GLY A 256 18.49 -13.35 4.08
N VAL A 257 17.17 -13.22 4.14
CA VAL A 257 16.36 -14.16 4.93
C VAL A 257 16.44 -15.52 4.25
N SER A 258 17.22 -16.45 4.80
CA SER A 258 17.37 -17.78 4.22
C SER A 258 16.13 -18.63 4.53
N ARG A 259 15.68 -19.42 3.54
CA ARG A 259 14.53 -20.34 3.68
C ARG A 259 14.62 -21.25 4.92
N PRO A 260 15.79 -21.78 5.32
CA PRO A 260 15.93 -22.56 6.55
C PRO A 260 15.57 -21.78 7.82
N LEU A 261 15.93 -20.50 7.89
CA LEU A 261 15.64 -19.67 9.05
C LEU A 261 14.14 -19.39 9.18
N GLN A 262 13.46 -19.08 8.07
CA GLN A 262 12.00 -18.92 8.05
C GLN A 262 11.28 -20.20 8.49
N ILE A 263 11.71 -21.36 7.98
CA ILE A 263 11.14 -22.65 8.38
C ILE A 263 11.38 -22.89 9.88
N GLY A 264 12.58 -22.61 10.39
CA GLY A 264 12.89 -22.72 11.81
C GLY A 264 11.96 -21.87 12.69
N LEU A 265 11.78 -20.60 12.33
CA LEU A 265 10.85 -19.69 13.03
C LEU A 265 9.40 -20.16 12.93
N GLY A 266 8.98 -20.62 11.76
CA GLY A 266 7.63 -21.14 11.54
C GLY A 266 7.33 -22.40 12.37
N LEU A 267 8.30 -23.32 12.48
CA LEU A 267 8.19 -24.51 13.33
C LEU A 267 8.08 -24.14 14.82
N VAL A 268 8.86 -23.16 15.27
CA VAL A 268 8.76 -22.64 16.65
C VAL A 268 7.37 -22.03 16.89
N ALA A 269 6.87 -21.20 15.97
CA ALA A 269 5.55 -20.61 16.05
C ALA A 269 4.43 -21.67 16.08
N VAL A 270 4.54 -22.72 15.25
CA VAL A 270 3.61 -23.87 15.26
C VAL A 270 3.65 -24.61 16.60
N ALA A 271 4.84 -24.86 17.15
CA ALA A 271 4.99 -25.54 18.43
C ALA A 271 4.37 -24.71 19.57
N VAL A 272 4.68 -23.41 19.65
CA VAL A 272 4.14 -22.49 20.67
C VAL A 272 2.63 -22.33 20.52
N GLY A 273 2.14 -22.11 19.30
CA GLY A 273 0.72 -21.99 19.00
C GLY A 273 -0.05 -23.28 19.34
N GLY A 274 0.53 -24.46 19.04
CA GLY A 274 -0.01 -25.76 19.41
C GLY A 274 -0.13 -25.94 20.92
N ILE A 275 0.88 -25.50 21.69
CA ILE A 275 0.82 -25.52 23.16
C ILE A 275 -0.28 -24.57 23.67
N HIS A 276 -0.43 -23.38 23.09
CA HIS A 276 -1.47 -22.42 23.45
C HIS A 276 -2.89 -22.96 23.20
N VAL A 277 -3.12 -23.58 22.04
CA VAL A 277 -4.41 -24.21 21.71
C VAL A 277 -4.68 -25.41 22.63
N LYS A 278 -3.68 -26.28 22.84
CA LYS A 278 -3.81 -27.40 23.79
C LYS A 278 -4.17 -26.90 25.19
N ASP A 279 -3.51 -25.84 25.67
CA ASP A 279 -3.79 -25.26 26.98
C ASP A 279 -5.21 -24.71 27.13
N PHE A 280 -5.90 -24.36 26.05
CA PHE A 280 -7.32 -24.02 26.09
C PHE A 280 -8.20 -25.22 26.45
N PHE A 281 -7.97 -26.37 25.79
CA PHE A 281 -8.79 -27.58 25.96
C PHE A 281 -8.36 -28.44 27.16
N ALA A 282 -7.07 -28.46 27.47
CA ALA A 282 -6.46 -29.28 28.51
C ALA A 282 -5.52 -28.42 29.39
N PHE A 283 -6.10 -27.40 30.03
CA PHE A 283 -5.38 -26.44 30.87
C PHE A 283 -4.58 -27.17 31.97
N GLY A 284 -3.26 -26.94 32.00
CA GLY A 284 -2.36 -27.50 33.01
C GLY A 284 -2.03 -29.00 32.88
N LYS A 285 -2.52 -29.70 31.85
CA LYS A 285 -2.17 -31.10 31.60
C LYS A 285 -1.00 -31.20 30.60
N GLY A 286 0.09 -31.88 31.01
CA GLY A 286 1.28 -32.10 30.18
C GLY A 286 2.18 -30.86 30.03
N LEU A 287 2.81 -30.71 28.86
CA LEU A 287 3.63 -29.53 28.54
C LEU A 287 2.73 -28.28 28.50
N SER A 288 2.94 -27.29 29.36
CA SER A 288 2.20 -26.02 29.33
C SER A 288 3.20 -24.88 29.49
N LEU A 289 3.09 -23.84 28.67
CA LEU A 289 3.89 -22.61 28.81
C LEU A 289 3.35 -21.70 29.95
N SER A 290 2.72 -22.31 30.95
CA SER A 290 2.24 -21.62 32.16
C SER A 290 3.20 -21.90 33.31
N ILE A 291 3.39 -20.93 34.19
CA ILE A 291 4.24 -21.08 35.37
C ILE A 291 3.74 -22.29 36.20
N PRO A 292 4.58 -23.32 36.46
CA PRO A 292 4.19 -24.48 37.28
C PRO A 292 3.77 -24.05 38.68
N ASP A 293 2.73 -24.68 39.24
CA ASP A 293 2.21 -24.32 40.58
C ASP A 293 3.28 -24.39 41.67
N ALA A 294 4.24 -25.32 41.56
CA ALA A 294 5.37 -25.43 42.47
C ALA A 294 6.37 -24.25 42.39
N ALA A 295 6.49 -23.58 41.24
CA ALA A 295 7.41 -22.47 41.02
C ALA A 295 6.77 -21.10 41.30
N LYS A 296 5.42 -21.01 41.29
CA LYS A 296 4.68 -19.78 41.56
C LYS A 296 5.11 -19.09 42.88
N PRO A 297 5.17 -19.76 44.05
CA PRO A 297 5.51 -19.07 45.30
C PRO A 297 6.89 -18.41 45.27
N GLY A 298 7.89 -19.11 44.72
CA GLY A 298 9.28 -18.61 44.65
C GLY A 298 9.48 -17.49 43.63
N ILE A 299 8.79 -17.54 42.49
CA ILE A 299 8.83 -16.48 41.48
C ILE A 299 8.10 -15.24 42.00
N TYR A 300 6.88 -15.40 42.54
CA TYR A 300 6.12 -14.29 43.11
C TYR A 300 6.86 -13.67 44.29
N ALA A 301 7.54 -14.45 45.14
CA ALA A 301 8.35 -13.92 46.23
C ALA A 301 9.57 -13.13 45.73
N ARG A 302 10.27 -13.61 44.70
CA ARG A 302 11.40 -12.88 44.09
C ARG A 302 10.95 -11.58 43.42
N VAL A 303 9.93 -11.65 42.58
CA VAL A 303 9.35 -10.47 41.91
C VAL A 303 8.83 -9.48 42.95
N ARG A 304 8.12 -9.96 43.98
CA ARG A 304 7.63 -9.11 45.06
C ARG A 304 8.76 -8.50 45.88
N ARG A 305 9.86 -9.21 46.15
CA ARG A 305 11.05 -8.64 46.83
C ARG A 305 11.72 -7.56 46.00
N VAL A 306 11.81 -7.75 44.68
CA VAL A 306 12.33 -6.75 43.74
C VAL A 306 11.40 -5.53 43.66
N MET A 307 10.07 -5.74 43.67
CA MET A 307 9.06 -4.67 43.63
C MET A 307 8.83 -3.98 44.98
N GLN A 308 9.09 -4.68 46.08
CA GLN A 308 9.05 -4.17 47.47
C GLN A 308 10.34 -3.48 47.89
N ALA A 309 11.36 -3.45 47.02
CA ALA A 309 12.51 -2.60 47.27
C ALA A 309 12.01 -1.15 47.47
N GLU A 310 12.33 -0.57 48.63
CA GLU A 310 11.79 0.71 49.09
C GLU A 310 12.12 1.89 48.15
N LYS A 311 13.10 1.71 47.25
CA LYS A 311 13.57 2.74 46.33
C LYS A 311 12.94 2.57 44.95
N LEU A 312 12.18 3.59 44.52
CA LEU A 312 11.56 3.68 43.19
C LEU A 312 12.52 3.37 42.04
N SER A 313 13.79 3.78 42.15
CA SER A 313 14.84 3.53 41.16
C SER A 313 15.12 2.04 40.93
N THR A 314 15.11 1.21 41.98
CA THR A 314 15.33 -0.23 41.86
C THR A 314 14.17 -0.94 41.16
N ALA A 315 12.93 -0.51 41.42
CA ALA A 315 11.75 -1.01 40.73
C ALA A 315 11.76 -0.63 39.24
N VAL A 316 12.11 0.62 38.91
CA VAL A 316 12.28 1.11 37.53
C VAL A 316 13.35 0.30 36.80
N GLY A 317 14.52 0.10 37.40
CA GLY A 317 15.60 -0.69 36.81
C GLY A 317 15.21 -2.15 36.55
N ALA A 318 14.54 -2.80 37.51
CA ALA A 318 14.07 -4.17 37.34
C ALA A 318 13.03 -4.31 36.23
N VAL A 319 12.11 -3.35 36.14
CA VAL A 319 11.07 -3.35 35.11
C VAL A 319 11.63 -3.02 33.72
N ALA A 320 12.65 -2.16 33.63
CA ALA A 320 13.35 -1.92 32.37
C ALA A 320 14.03 -3.21 31.85
N VAL A 321 14.72 -3.95 32.72
CA VAL A 321 15.32 -5.25 32.33
C VAL A 321 14.23 -6.24 31.93
N LEU A 322 13.14 -6.33 32.69
CA LEU A 322 12.01 -7.19 32.37
C LEU A 322 11.42 -6.86 31.00
N ALA A 323 11.23 -5.58 30.69
CA ALA A 323 10.71 -5.11 29.39
C ALA A 323 11.59 -5.60 28.23
N VAL A 324 12.92 -5.46 28.33
CA VAL A 324 13.84 -5.95 27.29
C VAL A 324 13.75 -7.46 27.11
N VAL A 325 13.74 -8.22 28.22
CA VAL A 325 13.63 -9.69 28.17
C VAL A 325 12.31 -10.14 27.54
N VAL A 326 11.21 -9.46 27.84
CA VAL A 326 9.89 -9.79 27.31
C VAL A 326 9.83 -9.50 25.81
N ASN A 327 10.37 -8.36 25.37
CA ASN A 327 10.43 -8.03 23.93
C ASN A 327 11.31 -9.00 23.14
N LEU A 328 12.37 -9.55 23.74
CA LEU A 328 13.16 -10.62 23.11
C LEU A 328 12.34 -11.90 22.86
N ILE A 329 11.47 -12.25 23.81
CA ILE A 329 10.57 -13.42 23.68
C ILE A 329 9.49 -13.12 22.65
N GLU A 330 8.91 -11.93 22.70
CA GLU A 330 7.88 -11.45 21.80
C GLU A 330 8.33 -11.41 20.34
N LEU A 331 9.56 -10.97 20.09
CA LEU A 331 10.16 -10.97 18.77
C LEU A 331 10.10 -12.38 18.14
N VAL A 332 10.32 -13.43 18.91
CA VAL A 332 10.23 -14.80 18.38
C VAL A 332 8.78 -15.20 18.05
N CYS A 333 7.80 -14.62 18.76
CA CYS A 333 6.38 -14.92 18.57
C CYS A 333 5.76 -14.18 17.38
N THR A 334 6.19 -12.94 17.08
CA THR A 334 5.61 -12.14 15.98
C THR A 334 6.60 -11.65 14.94
N ALA A 335 7.86 -12.12 14.91
CA ALA A 335 8.91 -11.73 13.95
C ALA A 335 8.48 -11.69 12.48
N GLY A 336 7.49 -12.50 12.09
CA GLY A 336 6.93 -12.47 10.74
C GLY A 336 6.33 -11.11 10.34
N LEU A 337 5.60 -10.44 11.25
CA LEU A 337 4.93 -9.17 10.94
C LEU A 337 5.95 -8.03 10.70
N PRO A 338 6.93 -7.77 11.59
CA PRO A 338 8.01 -6.82 11.31
C PRO A 338 8.80 -7.14 10.04
N ALA A 339 9.09 -8.43 9.78
CA ALA A 339 9.86 -8.82 8.60
C ALA A 339 9.10 -8.51 7.29
N VAL A 340 7.81 -8.83 7.20
CA VAL A 340 6.99 -8.48 6.03
C VAL A 340 6.85 -6.97 5.90
N TYR A 341 6.53 -6.28 6.99
CA TYR A 341 6.33 -4.82 6.98
C TYR A 341 7.55 -4.06 6.44
N THR A 342 8.72 -4.41 6.92
CA THR A 342 9.97 -3.78 6.52
C THR A 342 10.39 -4.12 5.09
N GLN A 343 10.09 -5.34 4.61
CA GLN A 343 10.23 -5.69 3.19
C GLN A 343 9.31 -4.81 2.32
N VAL A 344 8.07 -4.56 2.75
CA VAL A 344 7.14 -3.67 2.05
C VAL A 344 7.68 -2.23 2.03
N LEU A 345 8.23 -1.72 3.13
CA LEU A 345 8.87 -0.39 3.17
C LEU A 345 10.01 -0.27 2.15
N VAL A 346 10.91 -1.26 2.12
CA VAL A 346 12.04 -1.29 1.19
C VAL A 346 11.55 -1.41 -0.26
N ASN A 347 10.56 -2.25 -0.53
CA ASN A 347 9.98 -2.41 -1.86
C ASN A 347 9.27 -1.13 -2.36
N ASN A 348 8.78 -0.29 -1.44
CA ASN A 348 8.21 1.02 -1.76
C ASN A 348 9.27 2.14 -1.83
N GLY A 349 10.56 1.81 -1.77
CA GLY A 349 11.66 2.78 -1.87
C GLY A 349 11.75 3.73 -0.67
N VAL A 350 11.21 3.34 0.49
CA VAL A 350 11.27 4.15 1.70
C VAL A 350 12.62 3.96 2.36
N GLU A 351 13.45 5.01 2.33
CA GLU A 351 14.83 4.98 2.82
C GLU A 351 15.11 6.06 3.88
N GLY A 352 16.27 5.94 4.54
CA GLY A 352 16.79 6.94 5.46
C GLY A 352 15.82 7.30 6.58
N ALA A 353 15.53 8.60 6.75
CA ALA A 353 14.67 9.09 7.82
C ALA A 353 13.21 8.65 7.67
N GLY A 354 12.70 8.51 6.45
CA GLY A 354 11.34 8.03 6.19
C GLY A 354 11.15 6.61 6.71
N TYR A 355 12.15 5.75 6.50
CA TYR A 355 12.14 4.38 7.00
C TYR A 355 12.00 4.32 8.52
N TYR A 356 12.81 5.09 9.26
CA TYR A 356 12.73 5.15 10.72
C TYR A 356 11.44 5.82 11.23
N ALA A 357 10.88 6.78 10.49
CA ALA A 357 9.60 7.38 10.84
C ALA A 357 8.44 6.37 10.74
N TYR A 358 8.44 5.55 9.69
CA TYR A 358 7.48 4.46 9.54
C TYR A 358 7.68 3.35 10.57
N LEU A 359 8.91 3.02 10.95
CA LEU A 359 9.16 2.15 12.11
C LEU A 359 8.62 2.77 13.39
N ALA A 360 8.86 4.06 13.65
CA ALA A 360 8.36 4.72 14.85
C ALA A 360 6.82 4.75 14.90
N LEU A 361 6.15 4.97 13.75
CA LEU A 361 4.69 4.88 13.65
C LEU A 361 4.19 3.46 13.95
N TYR A 362 4.85 2.43 13.41
CA TYR A 362 4.54 1.04 13.73
C TYR A 362 4.59 0.82 15.24
N ILE A 363 5.68 1.21 15.89
CA ILE A 363 5.91 1.03 17.33
C ILE A 363 4.87 1.79 18.17
N LEU A 364 4.50 2.99 17.74
CA LEU A 364 3.52 3.81 18.45
C LEU A 364 2.15 3.13 18.47
N VAL A 365 1.74 2.56 17.34
CA VAL A 365 0.47 1.84 17.25
C VAL A 365 0.55 0.48 17.96
N TYR A 366 1.68 -0.20 17.85
CA TYR A 366 1.98 -1.45 18.57
C TYR A 366 1.91 -1.28 20.09
N MET A 367 2.42 -0.16 20.65
CA MET A 367 2.38 0.10 22.10
C MET A 367 1.05 0.69 22.59
N LEU A 368 0.09 0.94 21.70
CA LEU A 368 -1.13 1.66 22.01
C LEU A 368 -2.03 0.90 22.98
N ASP A 369 -2.16 -0.41 22.80
CA ASP A 369 -3.02 -1.27 23.63
C ASP A 369 -2.42 -1.48 25.03
N ASP A 370 -1.10 -1.64 25.13
CA ASP A 370 -0.36 -1.67 26.39
C ASP A 370 -0.51 -0.36 27.18
N ALA A 371 -0.34 0.77 26.49
CA ALA A 371 -0.54 2.10 27.08
C ALA A 371 -2.00 2.31 27.53
N ALA A 372 -2.96 1.87 26.71
CA ALA A 372 -4.38 1.96 27.04
C ALA A 372 -4.72 1.11 28.28
N MET A 373 -4.22 -0.12 28.33
CA MET A 373 -4.42 -1.03 29.45
C MET A 373 -3.83 -0.48 30.76
N LEU A 374 -2.59 0.02 30.71
CA LEU A 374 -1.94 0.67 31.85
C LEU A 374 -2.75 1.89 32.32
N THR A 375 -3.20 2.73 31.39
CA THR A 375 -4.00 3.92 31.70
C THR A 375 -5.31 3.53 32.40
N ILE A 376 -6.02 2.53 31.89
CA ILE A 376 -7.24 1.99 32.52
C ILE A 376 -6.94 1.50 33.94
N ALA A 377 -5.84 0.76 34.14
CA ALA A 377 -5.45 0.25 35.46
C ALA A 377 -5.12 1.37 36.46
N ILE A 378 -4.43 2.43 36.02
CA ILE A 378 -4.11 3.61 36.85
C ILE A 378 -5.39 4.37 37.24
N ILE A 379 -6.30 4.57 36.30
CA ILE A 379 -7.55 5.32 36.55
C ILE A 379 -8.47 4.54 37.48
N THR A 380 -8.68 3.26 37.20
CA THR A 380 -9.67 2.43 37.89
C THR A 380 -9.17 1.87 39.23
N LEU A 381 -7.84 1.77 39.44
CA LEU A 381 -7.24 1.01 40.55
C LEU A 381 -7.88 -0.38 40.73
N SER A 382 -8.44 -0.92 39.65
CA SER A 382 -9.31 -2.08 39.74
C SER A 382 -8.46 -3.34 39.90
N LYS A 383 -8.77 -4.14 40.92
CA LYS A 383 -8.21 -5.49 41.09
C LYS A 383 -8.89 -6.51 40.17
N ARG A 384 -9.57 -6.09 39.10
CA ARG A 384 -10.18 -6.98 38.12
C ARG A 384 -9.07 -7.80 37.45
N LYS A 385 -8.79 -8.95 38.05
CA LYS A 385 -7.97 -9.99 37.45
C LYS A 385 -8.72 -10.52 36.24
N LEU A 386 -7.99 -10.74 35.16
CA LEU A 386 -8.52 -11.43 34.00
C LEU A 386 -9.01 -12.81 34.48
N GLN A 387 -10.31 -13.06 34.34
CA GLN A 387 -10.91 -14.34 34.76
C GLN A 387 -10.24 -15.47 33.97
N GLU A 388 -10.12 -16.66 34.56
CA GLU A 388 -9.53 -17.82 33.88
C GLU A 388 -10.14 -18.07 32.49
N ARG A 389 -11.44 -17.79 32.35
CA ARG A 389 -12.15 -17.92 31.07
C ARG A 389 -11.62 -16.95 30.01
N GLY A 390 -11.38 -15.69 30.36
CA GLY A 390 -10.76 -14.72 29.46
C GLY A 390 -9.33 -15.11 29.12
N GLY A 391 -8.58 -15.63 30.10
CA GLY A 391 -7.24 -16.15 29.87
C GLY A 391 -7.20 -17.35 28.91
N ARG A 392 -8.11 -18.30 29.06
CA ARG A 392 -8.26 -19.43 28.15
C ARG A 392 -8.62 -18.95 26.74
N ILE A 393 -9.60 -18.06 26.60
CA ILE A 393 -9.99 -17.50 25.30
C ILE A 393 -8.81 -16.80 24.63
N LEU A 394 -8.04 -16.00 25.37
CA LEU A 394 -6.88 -15.30 24.84
C LEU A 394 -5.79 -16.28 24.38
N LYS A 395 -5.56 -17.37 25.13
CA LYS A 395 -4.66 -18.46 24.70
C LYS A 395 -5.16 -19.16 23.43
N LEU A 396 -6.47 -19.40 23.29
CA LEU A 396 -7.02 -20.00 22.09
C LEU A 396 -6.85 -19.10 20.87
N VAL A 397 -7.29 -17.83 20.98
CA VAL A 397 -7.22 -16.85 19.89
C VAL A 397 -5.79 -16.69 19.44
N SER A 398 -4.88 -16.48 20.39
CA SER A 398 -3.48 -16.29 20.04
C SER A 398 -2.77 -17.56 19.58
N GLY A 399 -3.08 -18.71 20.17
CA GLY A 399 -2.56 -20.00 19.73
C GLY A 399 -3.00 -20.32 18.31
N ALA A 400 -4.26 -20.01 17.97
CA ALA A 400 -4.79 -20.16 16.62
C ALA A 400 -4.09 -19.22 15.64
N VAL A 401 -3.90 -17.95 15.99
CA VAL A 401 -3.16 -16.98 15.15
C VAL A 401 -1.72 -17.44 14.92
N LEU A 402 -0.99 -17.79 15.98
CA LEU A 402 0.39 -18.28 15.87
C LEU A 402 0.50 -19.58 15.06
N LEU A 403 -0.46 -20.50 15.21
CA LEU A 403 -0.53 -21.72 14.39
C LEU A 403 -0.74 -21.39 12.91
N VAL A 404 -1.71 -20.52 12.60
CA VAL A 404 -2.01 -20.15 11.21
C VAL A 404 -0.80 -19.45 10.59
N LEU A 405 -0.22 -18.45 11.25
CA LEU A 405 0.95 -17.74 10.76
C LEU A 405 2.17 -18.66 10.64
N GLY A 406 2.41 -19.52 11.63
CA GLY A 406 3.50 -20.49 11.60
C GLY A 406 3.36 -21.52 10.47
N LEU A 407 2.15 -22.06 10.26
CA LEU A 407 1.86 -22.99 9.16
C LEU A 407 2.02 -22.30 7.79
N LEU A 408 1.53 -21.06 7.66
CA LEU A 408 1.73 -20.28 6.44
C LEU A 408 3.21 -20.04 6.17
N LEU A 409 4.00 -19.67 7.18
CA LEU A 409 5.44 -19.44 7.02
C LEU A 409 6.21 -20.70 6.58
N VAL A 410 5.81 -21.88 7.10
CA VAL A 410 6.40 -23.17 6.73
C VAL A 410 5.96 -23.61 5.32
N PHE A 411 4.67 -23.63 5.01
CA PHE A 411 4.14 -24.28 3.80
C PHE A 411 3.93 -23.33 2.61
N LYS A 412 3.56 -22.07 2.87
CA LYS A 412 3.16 -21.08 1.86
C LYS A 412 3.63 -19.67 2.26
N PRO A 413 4.94 -19.42 2.37
CA PRO A 413 5.46 -18.11 2.75
C PRO A 413 5.00 -17.01 1.78
N ASP A 414 4.78 -17.36 0.51
CA ASP A 414 4.37 -16.43 -0.53
C ASP A 414 3.01 -15.79 -0.23
N TRP A 415 2.12 -16.48 0.51
CA TRP A 415 0.81 -15.94 0.90
C TRP A 415 0.89 -14.91 2.02
N LEU A 416 1.97 -14.91 2.81
CA LEU A 416 2.27 -13.85 3.78
C LEU A 416 2.94 -12.64 3.12
N LEU A 417 3.59 -12.85 1.97
CA LEU A 417 4.34 -11.83 1.24
C LEU A 417 3.50 -11.12 0.16
N TRP A 418 2.34 -11.68 -0.19
CA TRP A 418 1.38 -11.09 -1.12
C TRP A 418 0.19 -10.55 -0.31
N GLY A 419 0.31 -9.28 0.08
CA GLY A 419 -0.82 -8.41 0.36
C GLY A 419 -1.17 -7.62 -0.89
#